data_AF-A0A914WPI0-F1
#
_entry.id   AF-A0A914WPI0-F1
#
_cell.length_a   1.000
_cell.length_b   1.000
_cell.length_c   1.000
_cell.angle_alpha   90.00
_cell.angle_beta   90.00
_cell.angle_gamma   90.00
#
_symmetry.space_group_name_H-M   'P 1'
#
loop_
_entity.id
_entity.type
_entity.pdbx_description
1 polymer ?
#
loop_
_entity_poly.entity_id
_entity_poly.type
_entity_poly.pdbx_seq_one_letter_code
_entity_poly.pdbx_strand_id
1 'polypeptide(L)' 'MNGMNFCTTSSCVAEKFTSSGLVPDVISRPPTEILRLEFGSKAVQLGNVFLPTEAADAPTTISWSTKPNELYTVAFS' A
#
# COMPACT_ATOMS: atom_id res chain seq x y z
N MET A 1 -5.16 20.56 16.10
CA MET A 1 -4.47 19.99 14.93
C MET A 1 -4.61 18.47 15.04
N ASN A 2 -5.60 17.87 14.37
CA ASN A 2 -5.82 16.43 14.40
C ASN A 2 -4.82 15.77 13.46
N GLY A 3 -3.68 15.32 14.01
CA GLY A 3 -2.69 14.55 13.28
C GLY A 3 -3.31 13.21 12.88
N MET A 4 -3.63 13.08 11.59
CA MET A 4 -3.99 11.79 11.01
C MET A 4 -2.78 10.88 11.15
N ASN A 5 -2.89 9.84 11.96
CA ASN A 5 -1.85 8.84 12.18
C ASN A 5 -1.67 8.03 10.90
N PHE A 6 -0.72 8.43 10.06
CA PHE A 6 -0.27 7.62 8.95
C PHE A 6 0.48 6.41 9.51
N CYS A 7 0.02 5.23 9.14
CA CYS A 7 0.66 3.97 9.46
C CYS A 7 2.01 3.93 8.73
N THR A 8 3.12 4.17 9.44
CA THR A 8 4.48 4.18 8.86
C THR A 8 5.39 3.11 9.44
N THR A 9 4.90 2.35 10.42
CA THR A 9 5.65 1.31 11.14
C THR A 9 5.16 -0.09 10.76
N SER A 10 6.07 -1.06 10.75
CA SER A 10 5.78 -2.46 10.37
C SER A 10 4.67 -3.12 11.20
N SER A 11 4.57 -2.79 12.48
CA SER A 11 3.52 -3.33 13.38
C SER A 11 2.11 -2.89 12.96
N CYS A 12 1.96 -1.61 12.61
CA CYS A 12 0.68 -1.07 12.17
C CYS A 12 0.28 -1.62 10.78
N VAL A 13 1.26 -1.82 9.88
CA VAL A 13 1.02 -2.43 8.57
C VAL A 13 0.49 -3.85 8.72
N ALA A 14 1.16 -4.65 9.55
CA ALA A 14 0.74 -6.02 9.81
C ALA A 14 -0.68 -6.09 10.36
N GLU A 15 -1.02 -5.21 11.31
CA GLU A 15 -2.38 -5.10 11.84
C GLU A 15 -3.40 -4.78 10.74
N LYS A 16 -3.12 -3.78 9.90
CA LYS A 16 -4.05 -3.37 8.83
C LYS A 16 -4.29 -4.46 7.78
N PHE A 17 -3.24 -5.15 7.35
CA PHE A 17 -3.38 -6.25 6.39
C PHE A 17 -4.14 -7.43 6.99
N THR A 18 -3.93 -7.74 8.27
CA THR A 18 -4.64 -8.82 8.96
C THR A 18 -6.10 -8.45 9.22
N SER A 19 -6.37 -7.23 9.73
CA SER A 19 -7.73 -6.78 10.04
C SER A 19 -8.61 -6.61 8.79
N SER A 20 -7.99 -6.37 7.63
CA SER A 20 -8.70 -6.23 6.35
C SER A 20 -8.93 -7.57 5.65
N GLY A 21 -8.52 -8.70 6.26
CA GLY A 21 -8.67 -10.05 5.70
C GLY A 21 -7.67 -10.39 4.59
N LEU A 22 -6.78 -9.47 4.20
CA LEU A 22 -5.78 -9.72 3.15
C LEU A 22 -4.80 -10.84 3.54
N VAL A 23 -4.59 -11.02 4.85
CA VAL A 23 -3.92 -12.20 5.42
C VAL A 23 -5.00 -13.07 6.08
N PRO A 24 -5.20 -14.33 5.66
CA PRO A 24 -4.42 -15.12 4.69
C PRO A 24 -4.94 -15.06 3.24
N ASP A 25 -6.05 -14.35 2.96
CA ASP A 25 -6.83 -14.55 1.73
C ASP A 25 -6.06 -14.21 0.43
N VAL A 26 -5.22 -13.18 0.46
CA VAL A 26 -4.42 -12.73 -0.70
C VAL A 26 -2.94 -13.04 -0.53
N ILE A 27 -2.42 -12.84 0.68
CA ILE A 27 -1.00 -13.08 1.01
C ILE A 27 -0.90 -13.88 2.32
N SER A 28 0.09 -14.79 2.39
CA SER A 28 0.24 -15.67 3.55
C SER A 28 0.81 -14.98 4.79
N ARG A 29 1.49 -13.84 4.64
CA ARG A 29 2.16 -13.10 5.71
C ARG A 29 2.08 -11.60 5.45
N PRO A 30 1.98 -10.76 6.49
CA PRO A 30 1.98 -9.32 6.33
C PRO A 30 3.33 -8.82 5.79
N PRO A 31 3.33 -7.75 4.97
CA PRO A 31 4.55 -7.15 4.47
C PRO A 31 5.32 -6.42 5.57
N THR A 32 6.65 -6.33 5.40
CA THR A 32 7.53 -5.62 6.34
C THR A 32 7.63 -4.12 6.04
N GLU A 33 7.34 -3.71 4.80
CA GLU A 33 7.44 -2.34 4.31
C GLU A 33 6.17 -1.94 3.53
N ILE A 34 5.92 -0.63 3.46
CA ILE A 34 4.81 -0.05 2.71
C ILE A 34 5.31 0.39 1.34
N LEU A 35 4.60 -0.03 0.30
CA LEU A 35 4.69 0.56 -1.03
C LEU A 35 3.98 1.92 -1.03
N ARG A 36 4.68 3.00 -1.35
CA ARG A 36 4.06 4.31 -1.58
C ARG A 36 3.52 4.34 -3.00
N LEU A 37 2.21 4.56 -3.11
CA LEU A 37 1.49 4.56 -4.37
C LEU A 37 0.57 5.78 -4.44
N GLU A 38 0.54 6.45 -5.58
CA GLU A 38 -0.30 7.63 -5.82
C GLU A 38 -1.05 7.47 -7.14
N PHE A 39 -2.32 7.84 -7.16
CA PHE A 39 -3.13 7.98 -8.37
C PHE A 39 -3.46 9.47 -8.54
N GLY A 40 -2.83 10.10 -9.54
CA GLY A 40 -2.94 11.55 -9.72
C GLY A 40 -2.40 12.29 -8.51
N SER A 41 -3.27 13.00 -7.79
CA SER A 41 -2.95 13.74 -6.57
C SER A 41 -3.32 13.02 -5.27
N LYS A 42 -3.84 11.79 -5.34
CA LYS A 42 -4.33 11.04 -4.17
C LYS A 42 -3.42 9.87 -3.84
N ALA A 43 -2.86 9.91 -2.63
CA ALA A 43 -2.04 8.82 -2.10
C ALA A 43 -2.90 7.66 -1.59
N VAL A 44 -2.47 6.44 -1.87
CA VAL A 44 -3.04 5.22 -1.28
C VAL A 44 -2.64 5.14 0.18
N GLN A 45 -3.64 4.88 1.03
CA GLN A 45 -3.48 4.71 2.47
C GLN A 45 -4.20 3.42 2.86
N LEU A 46 -3.69 2.71 3.87
CA LEU A 46 -4.19 1.38 4.23
C LEU A 46 -5.66 1.45 4.69
N GLY A 47 -6.59 1.22 3.75
CA GLY A 47 -8.04 1.24 3.94
C GLY A 47 -8.75 2.51 3.48
N ASN A 48 -8.09 3.46 2.78
CA ASN A 48 -8.84 4.57 2.18
C ASN A 48 -9.58 4.13 0.91
N VAL A 49 -10.72 4.75 0.65
CA VAL A 49 -11.59 4.41 -0.48
C VAL A 49 -11.24 5.28 -1.68
N PHE A 50 -11.16 4.63 -2.84
CA PHE A 50 -11.06 5.27 -4.15
C PHE A 50 -12.36 5.08 -4.92
N LEU A 51 -12.75 6.12 -5.67
CA LEU A 51 -13.77 6.01 -6.69
C LEU A 51 -13.19 5.30 -7.92
N PRO A 52 -14.00 4.57 -8.71
CA PRO A 52 -13.51 3.94 -9.94
C PRO A 52 -12.81 4.91 -10.90
N THR A 53 -13.26 6.17 -10.94
CA THR A 53 -12.63 7.22 -11.77
C THR A 53 -11.28 7.69 -11.25
N GLU A 54 -11.03 7.58 -9.94
CA GLU A 54 -9.75 7.98 -9.33
C GLU A 54 -8.65 6.93 -9.53
N ALA A 55 -9.03 5.67 -9.77
CA ALA A 55 -8.12 4.55 -10.04
C ALA A 55 -8.32 3.99 -11.46
N ALA A 56 -8.82 4.82 -12.38
CA ALA A 56 -9.06 4.41 -13.77
C ALA A 56 -7.75 4.25 -14.55
N ASP A 57 -6.77 5.12 -14.26
CA ASP A 57 -5.45 5.11 -14.88
C ASP A 57 -4.41 4.43 -13.99
N ALA A 58 -3.27 4.09 -14.58
CA ALA A 58 -2.12 3.58 -13.85
C ALA A 58 -1.63 4.61 -12.79
N PRO A 59 -1.04 4.14 -11.68
CA PRO A 59 -0.52 5.02 -10.64
C PRO A 59 0.59 5.93 -11.18
N THR A 60 0.56 7.19 -10.75
CA THR A 60 1.53 8.23 -11.14
C THR A 60 2.86 8.06 -10.40
N THR A 61 2.82 7.51 -9.19
CA THR A 61 4.01 7.28 -8.36
C THR A 61 3.96 5.86 -7.80
N ILE A 62 5.08 5.13 -7.92
CA ILE A 62 5.32 3.87 -7.23
C ILE A 62 6.72 3.93 -6.62
N SER A 63 6.83 3.80 -5.29
CA SER A 63 8.12 3.91 -4.60
C SER A 63 8.19 3.02 -3.36
N TRP A 64 9.29 2.28 -3.21
CA TRP A 64 9.64 1.50 -2.03
C TRP A 64 11.17 1.35 -1.93
N SER A 65 11.65 0.80 -0.80
CA SER A 65 13.07 0.51 -0.61
C SER A 65 13.51 -0.62 -1.56
N THR A 66 14.52 -0.36 -2.39
CA THR A 66 15.06 -1.33 -3.34
C THR A 66 16.55 -1.53 -3.13
N LYS A 67 17.05 -2.66 -3.61
CA LYS A 67 18.48 -2.97 -3.65
C LYS A 67 18.97 -2.89 -5.10
N PRO A 68 20.20 -2.41 -5.32
CA PRO A 68 20.79 -2.37 -6.66
C PRO A 68 20.94 -3.80 -7.21
N ASN A 69 20.73 -3.96 -8.52
CA ASN A 69 20.81 -5.23 -9.25
C ASN A 69 19.75 -6.29 -8.88
N GLU A 70 18.68 -5.91 -8.19
CA GLU A 70 17.51 -6.78 -7.99
C GLU A 70 16.38 -6.39 -8.93
N LEU A 71 15.61 -7.38 -9.36
CA LEU A 71 14.35 -7.18 -10.08
C LEU A 71 13.19 -7.38 -9.13
N TYR A 72 12.18 -6.54 -9.26
CA TYR A 72 10.99 -6.55 -8.44
C TYR A 72 9.74 -6.71 -9.30
N THR A 73 8.73 -7.36 -8.75
CA THR A 73 7.42 -7.51 -9.40
C THR A 73 6.38 -6.77 -8.58
N VAL A 74 5.59 -5.94 -9.26
CA VAL A 74 4.40 -5.31 -8.69
C VAL A 74 3.18 -6.02 -9.27
N ALA A 75 2.29 -6.49 -8.41
CA ALA A 75 1.06 -7.18 -8.79
C ALA A 75 -0.16 -6.42 -8.27
N PHE A 76 -1.19 -6.36 -9.11
CA PHE A 76 -2.51 -5.80 -8.80
C PHE A 76 -3.54 -6.87 -9.16
N SER A 77 -4.54 -7.10 -8.30
CA SER A 77 -5.66 -8.02 -8.55
C SER A 77 -6.98 -7.30 -8.52
#